data_AF-A0A976IB91-F1
#
_entry.id   AF-A0A976IB91-F1
#
_cell.length_a   1.000
_cell.length_b   1.000
_cell.length_c   1.000
_cell.angle_alpha   90.00
_cell.angle_beta   90.00
_cell.angle_gamma   90.00
#
_symmetry.space_group_name_H-M   'P 1'
#
loop_
_entity.id
_entity.type
_entity.pdbx_description
1 polymer ?
#
loop_
_entity_poly.entity_id
_entity_poly.type
_entity_poly.pdbx_seq_one_letter_code
_entity_poly.pdbx_strand_id
1 'polypeptide(L)'
;MFQVNAGAISSLDVAVDLVYTVGASCRFIATLSNSSDVLATRLFPVNTTFQRKVQLSKASSGDGCALHISVKGVVLASFLKPTDVFDEVKKIDQQLKQLLRFNRIENVALVRAEVALAGDRLLATSLTSENATPMRKSMLTVQQGVCADVLNVLKSEEGVKILPREVETSALDVLIRADADKTANCAVELEVVAMVPWSGSEAKILELLQAVEENMEIVFAGLSNATLVSVNVQLHVASKLPNVALATLSESRATLTFNPPSYEESLGIFALVAVLLVMMMAVVVQKKRNDQHCHDRFERANHAAQIRRVSIRMSPDHEKQHYEGEEDSLL
;
A
#
# COMPACT_ATOMS: atom_id res chain seq x y z
N MET A 1 2.83 28.67 33.84
CA MET A 1 2.03 27.42 33.90
C MET A 1 2.44 26.61 32.67
N PHE A 2 3.38 25.69 32.84
CA PHE A 2 3.93 24.88 31.75
C PHE A 2 2.97 23.73 31.47
N GLN A 3 2.24 23.80 30.35
CA GLN A 3 1.60 22.63 29.76
C GLN A 3 2.70 21.86 29.02
N VAL A 4 3.24 20.85 29.69
CA VAL A 4 4.00 19.78 29.05
C VAL A 4 2.98 19.00 28.22
N ASN A 5 2.94 19.25 26.91
CA ASN A 5 2.25 18.36 25.99
C ASN A 5 2.89 16.98 26.13
N ALA A 6 2.09 16.04 26.64
CA ALA A 6 2.46 14.64 26.75
C ALA A 6 3.01 14.15 25.40
N GLY A 7 4.19 13.53 25.45
CA GLY A 7 4.92 13.08 24.29
C GLY A 7 4.04 12.26 23.34
N ALA A 8 4.04 12.64 22.07
CA ALA A 8 3.55 11.78 21.01
C ALA A 8 4.29 10.43 21.16
N ILE A 9 3.54 9.36 21.38
CA ILE A 9 4.08 8.00 21.33
C ILE A 9 4.56 7.83 19.90
N SER A 10 5.88 7.85 19.68
CA SER A 10 6.46 7.64 18.36
C SER A 10 6.12 6.24 17.88
N SER A 11 5.32 6.16 16.82
CA SER A 11 4.84 4.89 16.30
C SER A 11 5.39 4.68 14.89
N LEU A 12 5.86 3.47 14.59
CA LEU A 12 6.38 3.10 13.28
C LEU A 12 5.33 2.32 12.51
N ASP A 13 4.84 2.88 11.40
CA ASP A 13 3.96 2.17 10.48
C ASP A 13 4.77 1.12 9.71
N VAL A 14 4.23 -0.10 9.65
CA VAL A 14 4.88 -1.24 9.02
C VAL A 14 3.87 -2.01 8.17
N ALA A 15 4.26 -2.35 6.95
CA ALA A 15 3.54 -3.30 6.12
C ALA A 15 4.48 -4.43 5.68
N VAL A 16 4.02 -5.66 5.80
CA VAL A 16 4.78 -6.86 5.45
C VAL A 16 3.93 -7.73 4.55
N ASP A 17 4.46 -8.08 3.40
CA ASP A 17 3.82 -8.97 2.44
C ASP A 17 4.72 -10.19 2.21
N LEU A 18 4.21 -11.37 2.55
CA LEU A 18 4.90 -12.66 2.42
C LEU A 18 4.14 -13.55 1.45
N VAL A 19 4.85 -14.08 0.45
CA VAL A 19 4.28 -15.00 -0.54
C VAL A 19 4.94 -16.35 -0.40
N TYR A 20 4.11 -17.38 -0.23
CA TYR A 20 4.51 -18.77 -0.15
C TYR A 20 3.98 -19.55 -1.34
N THR A 21 4.72 -20.57 -1.74
CA THR A 21 4.22 -21.62 -2.62
C THR A 21 4.09 -22.92 -1.86
N VAL A 22 3.11 -23.72 -2.25
CA VAL A 22 2.75 -24.96 -1.58
C VAL A 22 2.46 -26.03 -2.64
N GLY A 23 2.96 -27.25 -2.42
CA GLY A 23 2.73 -28.39 -3.32
C GLY A 23 1.31 -28.98 -3.28
N ALA A 24 0.40 -28.44 -2.47
CA ALA A 24 -0.98 -28.90 -2.33
C ALA A 24 -1.94 -27.98 -3.09
N SER A 25 -3.00 -28.55 -3.67
CA SER A 25 -4.07 -27.76 -4.30
C SER A 25 -4.74 -26.81 -3.31
N CYS A 26 -5.08 -25.59 -3.73
CA CYS A 26 -5.74 -24.60 -2.87
C CYS A 26 -7.05 -25.10 -2.22
N ARG A 27 -7.70 -26.12 -2.81
CA ARG A 27 -8.89 -26.75 -2.24
C ARG A 27 -8.62 -27.43 -0.89
N PHE A 28 -7.44 -28.02 -0.69
CA PHE A 28 -7.04 -28.63 0.59
C PHE A 28 -6.64 -27.60 1.65
N ILE A 29 -6.34 -26.38 1.21
CA ILE A 29 -5.98 -25.24 2.07
C ILE A 29 -7.23 -24.42 2.47
N ALA A 30 -8.42 -24.84 2.03
CA ALA A 30 -9.70 -24.19 2.36
C ALA A 30 -10.01 -24.18 3.88
N THR A 31 -9.37 -25.06 4.66
CA THR A 31 -9.52 -25.14 6.13
C THR A 31 -8.83 -24.00 6.89
N LEU A 32 -7.90 -23.27 6.26
CA LEU A 32 -7.37 -22.05 6.83
C LEU A 32 -8.41 -20.93 6.73
N SER A 33 -8.92 -20.50 7.88
CA SER A 33 -9.81 -19.35 7.99
C SER A 33 -9.20 -18.14 7.27
N ASN A 34 -9.98 -17.47 6.44
CA ASN A 34 -9.60 -16.19 5.82
C ASN A 34 -9.86 -14.99 6.78
N SER A 35 -10.50 -15.24 7.93
CA SER A 35 -10.82 -14.19 8.91
C SER A 35 -9.56 -13.67 9.59
N SER A 36 -9.34 -12.36 9.48
CA SER A 36 -8.19 -11.62 10.04
C SER A 36 -7.96 -11.94 11.52
N ASP A 37 -9.02 -12.01 12.32
CA ASP A 37 -8.87 -12.15 13.79
C ASP A 37 -8.51 -13.59 14.20
N VAL A 38 -9.06 -14.58 13.50
CA VAL A 38 -8.74 -16.01 13.74
C VAL A 38 -7.33 -16.33 13.24
N LEU A 39 -6.90 -15.73 12.13
CA LEU A 39 -5.52 -15.82 11.65
C LEU A 39 -4.55 -15.10 12.60
N ALA A 40 -4.90 -13.90 13.06
CA ALA A 40 -4.07 -13.10 13.95
C ALA A 40 -3.83 -13.77 15.31
N THR A 41 -4.82 -14.51 15.84
CA THR A 41 -4.65 -15.26 17.10
C THR A 41 -3.80 -16.52 16.96
N ARG A 42 -3.68 -17.07 15.75
CA ARG A 42 -2.87 -18.28 15.48
C ARG A 42 -1.46 -17.97 15.02
N LEU A 43 -1.27 -16.91 14.23
CA LEU A 43 0.02 -16.56 13.63
C LEU A 43 0.92 -15.77 14.57
N PHE A 44 0.36 -15.24 15.65
CA PHE A 44 1.09 -14.35 16.52
C PHE A 44 0.93 -14.72 17.99
N PRO A 45 2.01 -14.70 18.77
CA PRO A 45 1.95 -14.98 20.19
C PRO A 45 1.12 -13.93 20.96
N VAL A 46 0.65 -14.30 22.15
CA VAL A 46 -0.26 -13.50 23.00
C VAL A 46 0.35 -12.14 23.41
N ASN A 47 1.68 -11.99 23.32
CA ASN A 47 2.42 -10.81 23.79
C ASN A 47 3.06 -9.98 22.67
N THR A 48 2.50 -9.98 21.46
CA THR A 48 3.05 -9.14 20.39
C THR A 48 2.67 -7.67 20.56
N THR A 49 3.65 -6.79 20.39
CA THR A 49 3.58 -5.32 20.50
C THR A 49 2.99 -4.62 19.26
N PHE A 50 2.51 -5.42 18.31
CA PHE A 50 2.13 -5.00 16.97
C PHE A 50 0.59 -4.93 16.87
N GLN A 51 0.02 -3.73 16.76
CA GLN A 51 -1.41 -3.57 16.44
C GLN A 51 -1.60 -3.82 14.95
N ARG A 52 -2.40 -4.84 14.57
CA ARG A 52 -2.42 -5.33 13.18
C ARG A 52 -3.76 -5.73 12.63
N LYS A 53 -3.81 -5.67 11.30
CA LYS A 53 -4.71 -6.43 10.45
C LYS A 53 -3.91 -7.41 9.62
N VAL A 54 -4.37 -8.65 9.57
CA VAL A 54 -3.70 -9.74 8.85
C VAL A 54 -4.67 -10.26 7.82
N GLN A 55 -4.23 -10.34 6.58
CA GLN A 55 -5.02 -10.87 5.49
C GLN A 55 -4.28 -12.03 4.85
N LEU A 56 -4.93 -13.19 4.81
CA LEU A 56 -4.47 -14.33 4.03
C LEU A 56 -5.30 -14.39 2.74
N SER A 57 -4.62 -14.43 1.62
CA SER A 57 -5.21 -14.62 0.29
C SER A 57 -4.57 -15.81 -0.40
N LYS A 58 -5.34 -16.50 -1.24
CA LYS A 58 -4.93 -17.77 -1.85
C LYS A 58 -5.13 -17.67 -3.35
N ALA A 59 -4.19 -18.21 -4.12
CA ALA A 59 -4.30 -18.29 -5.57
C ALA A 59 -3.84 -19.66 -6.05
N SER A 60 -4.63 -20.30 -6.93
CA SER A 60 -4.22 -21.54 -7.59
C SER A 60 -3.01 -21.27 -8.47
N SER A 61 -2.01 -22.14 -8.40
CA SER A 61 -0.72 -21.96 -9.05
C SER A 61 -0.25 -23.29 -9.65
N GLY A 62 -0.66 -23.56 -10.90
CA GLY A 62 -0.50 -24.89 -11.51
C GLY A 62 -1.22 -25.97 -10.70
N ASP A 63 -0.50 -27.04 -10.36
CA ASP A 63 -0.98 -28.12 -9.48
C ASP A 63 -0.92 -27.76 -7.98
N GLY A 64 -0.29 -26.62 -7.63
CA GLY A 64 -0.10 -26.15 -6.26
C GLY A 64 -0.95 -24.94 -5.89
N CYS A 65 -0.60 -24.32 -4.77
CA CYS A 65 -1.25 -23.12 -4.26
C CYS A 65 -0.23 -22.07 -3.84
N ALA A 66 -0.48 -20.81 -4.21
CA ALA A 66 0.21 -19.66 -3.68
C ALA A 66 -0.58 -19.08 -2.49
N LEU A 67 0.10 -18.81 -1.39
CA LEU A 67 -0.45 -18.16 -0.21
C LEU A 67 0.20 -16.81 -0.06
N HIS A 68 -0.61 -15.76 -0.05
CA HIS A 68 -0.13 -14.40 0.17
C HIS A 68 -0.67 -13.88 1.49
N ILE A 69 0.24 -13.53 2.38
CA ILE A 69 -0.04 -13.00 3.72
C ILE A 69 0.38 -11.55 3.72
N SER A 70 -0.58 -10.67 3.93
CA SER A 70 -0.36 -9.25 4.15
C SER A 70 -0.60 -8.94 5.61
N VAL A 71 0.38 -8.30 6.25
CA VAL A 71 0.32 -7.84 7.63
C VAL A 71 0.55 -6.34 7.62
N LYS A 72 -0.47 -5.58 8.05
CA LYS A 72 -0.37 -4.12 8.17
C LYS A 72 -0.59 -3.74 9.62
N GLY A 73 0.27 -2.89 10.15
CA GLY A 73 0.16 -2.48 11.53
C GLY A 73 1.17 -1.43 11.95
N VAL A 74 1.24 -1.25 13.27
CA VAL A 74 2.02 -0.19 13.89
C VAL A 74 2.84 -0.79 15.04
N VAL A 75 4.13 -0.44 15.08
CA VAL A 75 5.05 -0.76 16.18
C VAL A 75 5.11 0.42 17.14
N LEU A 76 4.87 0.17 18.41
CA LEU A 76 4.83 1.20 19.46
C LEU A 76 6.25 1.61 19.92
N ALA A 77 6.36 2.85 20.40
CA ALA A 77 7.60 3.57 20.73
C ALA A 77 8.65 2.84 21.57
N SER A 78 8.22 1.89 22.41
CA SER A 78 9.10 1.10 23.27
C SER A 78 9.98 0.10 22.52
N PHE A 79 9.75 -0.12 21.21
CA PHE A 79 10.39 -1.15 20.38
C PHE A 79 10.79 -0.61 18.98
N LEU A 80 11.21 0.65 18.90
CA LEU A 80 11.43 1.37 17.62
C LEU A 80 12.60 0.89 16.76
N LYS A 81 13.29 -0.20 17.11
CA LYS A 81 14.40 -0.67 16.27
C LYS A 81 13.85 -1.45 15.07
N PRO A 82 14.24 -1.13 13.83
CA PRO A 82 13.84 -1.89 12.65
C PRO A 82 14.15 -3.39 12.75
N THR A 83 15.19 -3.76 13.49
CA THR A 83 15.53 -5.16 13.81
C THR A 83 14.38 -5.91 14.49
N ASP A 84 13.61 -5.24 15.35
CA ASP A 84 12.49 -5.85 16.07
C ASP A 84 11.34 -6.21 15.10
N VAL A 85 11.20 -5.48 13.99
CA VAL A 85 10.24 -5.79 12.91
C VAL A 85 10.61 -7.09 12.24
N PHE A 86 11.87 -7.27 11.83
CA PHE A 86 12.32 -8.49 11.16
C PHE A 86 12.22 -9.72 12.07
N ASP A 87 12.48 -9.57 13.37
CA ASP A 87 12.30 -10.65 14.34
C ASP A 87 10.83 -11.07 14.48
N GLU A 88 9.89 -10.11 14.49
CA GLU A 88 8.46 -10.42 14.45
C GLU A 88 8.06 -11.10 13.13
N VAL A 89 8.56 -10.63 11.99
CA VAL A 89 8.31 -11.27 10.68
C VAL A 89 8.83 -12.71 10.64
N LYS A 90 10.02 -12.98 11.21
CA LYS A 90 10.56 -14.33 11.34
C LYS A 90 9.67 -15.22 12.22
N LYS A 91 9.13 -14.69 13.32
CA LYS A 91 8.17 -15.44 14.16
C LYS A 91 6.90 -15.78 13.37
N ILE A 92 6.37 -14.84 12.58
CA ILE A 92 5.20 -15.08 11.71
C ILE A 92 5.49 -16.18 10.70
N ASP A 93 6.64 -16.12 10.02
CA ASP A 93 7.07 -17.15 9.07
C ASP A 93 7.15 -18.55 9.73
N GLN A 94 7.74 -18.63 10.92
CA GLN A 94 7.84 -19.87 11.69
C GLN A 94 6.46 -20.39 12.11
N GLN A 95 5.59 -19.53 12.65
CA GLN A 95 4.24 -19.92 13.08
C GLN A 95 3.37 -20.36 11.90
N LEU A 96 3.46 -19.67 10.76
CA LEU A 96 2.76 -20.08 9.55
C LEU A 96 3.25 -21.45 9.07
N LYS A 97 4.56 -21.65 8.95
CA LYS A 97 5.13 -22.94 8.54
C LYS A 97 4.70 -24.07 9.47
N GLN A 98 4.66 -23.82 10.79
CA GLN A 98 4.15 -24.78 11.77
C GLN A 98 2.66 -25.07 11.58
N LEU A 99 1.85 -24.04 11.35
CA LEU A 99 0.42 -24.18 11.14
C LEU A 99 0.10 -24.94 9.85
N LEU A 100 0.84 -24.68 8.77
CA LEU A 100 0.72 -25.42 7.51
C LEU A 100 1.12 -26.89 7.71
N ARG A 101 2.23 -27.16 8.40
CA ARG A 101 2.65 -28.52 8.77
C ARG A 101 1.62 -29.25 9.63
N PHE A 102 1.01 -28.58 10.61
CA PHE A 102 -0.06 -29.15 11.44
C PHE A 102 -1.26 -29.60 10.61
N ASN A 103 -1.58 -28.84 9.55
CA ASN A 103 -2.63 -29.20 8.59
C ASN A 103 -2.16 -30.19 7.51
N ARG A 104 -1.00 -30.83 7.68
CA ARG A 104 -0.39 -31.79 6.72
C ARG A 104 -0.13 -31.19 5.34
N ILE A 105 0.11 -29.88 5.30
CA ILE A 105 0.49 -29.18 4.08
C ILE A 105 2.01 -29.21 3.98
N GLU A 106 2.52 -29.96 3.00
CA GLU A 106 3.95 -30.16 2.75
C GLU A 106 4.48 -29.28 1.61
N ASN A 107 5.81 -29.23 1.47
CA ASN A 107 6.52 -28.45 0.43
C ASN A 107 6.15 -26.96 0.43
N VAL A 108 6.19 -26.35 1.62
CA VAL A 108 5.96 -24.91 1.80
C VAL A 108 7.29 -24.18 1.64
N ALA A 109 7.38 -23.32 0.63
CA ALA A 109 8.55 -22.48 0.38
C ALA A 109 8.15 -21.00 0.37
N LEU A 110 8.91 -20.16 1.08
CA LEU A 110 8.79 -18.71 0.99
C LEU A 110 9.44 -18.28 -0.32
N VAL A 111 8.67 -17.65 -1.21
CA VAL A 111 9.15 -17.25 -2.55
C VAL A 111 9.34 -15.75 -2.70
N ARG A 112 8.65 -14.95 -1.89
CA ARG A 112 8.81 -13.49 -1.84
C ARG A 112 8.54 -12.99 -0.44
N ALA A 113 9.35 -12.05 0.01
CA ALA A 113 9.11 -11.26 1.21
C ALA A 113 9.32 -9.79 0.88
N GLU A 114 8.41 -8.94 1.33
CA GLU A 114 8.45 -7.50 1.16
C GLU A 114 8.12 -6.85 2.49
N VAL A 115 8.95 -5.90 2.91
CA VAL A 115 8.82 -5.17 4.17
C VAL A 115 8.90 -3.69 3.84
N ALA A 116 7.80 -2.99 4.06
CA ALA A 116 7.72 -1.53 4.01
C ALA A 116 7.82 -0.98 5.44
N LEU A 117 8.80 -0.12 5.67
CA LEU A 117 9.00 0.61 6.91
C LEU A 117 8.64 2.08 6.68
N ALA A 118 8.29 2.82 7.75
CA ALA A 118 7.97 4.23 7.62
C ALA A 118 9.13 5.03 6.98
N GLY A 119 8.80 6.06 6.20
CA GLY A 119 9.78 6.94 5.53
C GLY A 119 10.22 6.45 4.15
N ASP A 120 9.27 5.99 3.32
CA ASP A 120 9.50 5.55 1.93
C ASP A 120 10.62 4.49 1.78
N ARG A 121 10.76 3.61 2.78
CA ARG A 121 11.67 2.47 2.77
C ARG A 121 10.93 1.18 2.42
N LEU A 122 11.32 0.57 1.32
CA LEU A 122 10.78 -0.69 0.84
C LEU A 122 11.93 -1.68 0.60
N LEU A 123 11.92 -2.80 1.30
CA LEU A 123 12.90 -3.87 1.12
C LEU A 123 12.16 -5.14 0.68
N ALA A 124 12.53 -5.68 -0.47
CA ALA A 124 11.92 -6.87 -1.04
C ALA A 124 12.98 -7.88 -1.44
N THR A 125 12.68 -9.16 -1.18
CA THR A 125 13.47 -10.30 -1.66
C THR A 125 12.54 -11.26 -2.37
N SER A 126 12.95 -11.77 -3.53
CA SER A 126 12.21 -12.78 -4.28
C SER A 126 13.13 -13.89 -4.77
N LEU A 127 12.60 -15.10 -4.89
CA LEU A 127 13.30 -16.20 -5.54
C LEU A 127 13.16 -16.05 -7.07
N THR A 128 14.27 -16.16 -7.79
CA THR A 128 14.29 -16.10 -9.26
C THR A 128 14.96 -17.33 -9.84
N SER A 129 14.67 -17.62 -11.12
CA SER A 129 15.35 -18.71 -11.82
C SER A 129 16.84 -18.41 -11.94
N GLU A 130 17.69 -19.42 -11.77
CA GLU A 130 19.15 -19.32 -11.94
C GLU A 130 19.54 -18.80 -13.35
N ASN A 131 18.65 -18.94 -14.33
CA ASN A 131 18.84 -18.46 -15.71
C ASN A 131 18.19 -17.09 -15.98
N ALA A 132 17.71 -16.38 -14.95
CA ALA A 132 17.10 -15.07 -15.13
C ALA A 132 18.13 -14.05 -15.65
N THR A 133 17.74 -13.28 -16.67
CA THR A 133 18.57 -12.26 -17.30
C THR A 133 18.86 -11.08 -16.36
N PRO A 134 19.97 -10.34 -16.57
CA PRO A 134 20.37 -9.26 -15.68
C PRO A 134 19.28 -8.19 -15.56
N MET A 135 18.97 -7.87 -14.32
CA MET A 135 17.99 -6.87 -13.92
C MET A 135 18.40 -5.43 -14.23
N ARG A 136 17.42 -4.52 -14.06
CA ARG A 136 17.67 -3.08 -14.03
C ARG A 136 18.87 -2.78 -13.15
N LYS A 137 19.66 -1.80 -13.56
CA LYS A 137 20.79 -1.34 -12.78
C LYS A 137 20.33 -0.68 -11.50
N SER A 138 21.10 -0.83 -10.43
CA SER A 138 20.92 -0.02 -9.21
C SER A 138 21.07 1.45 -9.57
N MET A 139 20.28 2.33 -8.97
CA MET A 139 20.25 3.75 -9.26
C MET A 139 20.30 4.58 -7.97
N LEU A 140 21.16 5.59 -7.96
CA LEU A 140 21.14 6.63 -6.94
C LEU A 140 20.65 7.93 -7.56
N THR A 141 19.54 8.46 -7.03
CA THR A 141 19.00 9.75 -7.47
C THR A 141 19.32 10.83 -6.44
N VAL A 142 20.07 11.85 -6.83
CA VAL A 142 20.30 13.05 -6.03
C VAL A 142 19.12 14.00 -6.23
N GLN A 143 18.35 14.22 -5.18
CA GLN A 143 17.21 15.13 -5.20
C GLN A 143 17.62 16.56 -4.86
N GLN A 144 18.53 16.75 -3.89
CA GLN A 144 18.99 18.06 -3.44
C GLN A 144 20.45 18.01 -2.97
N GLY A 145 21.12 19.15 -2.98
CA GLY A 145 22.45 19.35 -2.41
C GLY A 145 23.61 18.71 -3.20
N VAL A 146 24.81 18.86 -2.65
CA VAL A 146 26.03 18.24 -3.17
C VAL A 146 26.30 16.95 -2.39
N CYS A 147 25.92 15.81 -2.97
CA CYS A 147 26.03 14.49 -2.35
C CYS A 147 27.37 13.78 -2.58
N ALA A 148 28.47 14.52 -2.58
CA ALA A 148 29.80 13.97 -2.88
C ALA A 148 30.22 12.90 -1.86
N ASP A 149 29.96 13.12 -0.57
CA ASP A 149 30.31 12.17 0.49
C ASP A 149 29.53 10.86 0.37
N VAL A 150 28.23 10.96 0.08
CA VAL A 150 27.36 9.80 -0.16
C VAL A 150 27.84 9.01 -1.38
N LEU A 151 28.16 9.70 -2.48
CA LEU A 151 28.67 9.09 -3.69
C LEU A 151 30.02 8.40 -3.47
N ASN A 152 30.89 9.00 -2.67
CA ASN A 152 32.19 8.43 -2.33
C ASN A 152 32.04 7.16 -1.48
N VAL A 153 31.16 7.19 -0.48
CA VAL A 153 30.86 6.00 0.34
C VAL A 153 30.23 4.91 -0.51
N LEU A 154 29.23 5.21 -1.34
CA LEU A 154 28.56 4.21 -2.18
C LEU A 154 29.47 3.60 -3.26
N LYS A 155 30.49 4.34 -3.72
CA LYS A 155 31.49 3.84 -4.69
C LYS A 155 32.70 3.18 -4.03
N SER A 156 32.89 3.35 -2.72
CA SER A 156 33.99 2.73 -1.99
C SER A 156 33.64 1.31 -1.55
N GLU A 157 34.62 0.58 -1.01
CA GLU A 157 34.39 -0.71 -0.36
C GLU A 157 33.42 -0.64 0.82
N GLU A 158 33.13 0.55 1.35
CA GLU A 158 32.14 0.74 2.42
C GLU A 158 30.70 0.75 1.88
N GLY A 159 30.48 1.25 0.66
CA GLY A 159 29.21 1.13 -0.05
C GLY A 159 28.86 -0.31 -0.39
N VAL A 160 29.90 -1.13 -0.65
CA VAL A 160 29.76 -2.58 -0.79
C VAL A 160 29.25 -3.22 0.51
N LYS A 161 29.46 -2.60 1.68
CA LYS A 161 28.95 -3.11 2.97
C LYS A 161 27.45 -2.90 3.15
N ILE A 162 26.77 -2.03 2.39
CA ILE A 162 25.31 -1.86 2.50
C ILE A 162 24.60 -3.18 2.19
N LEU A 163 25.15 -3.96 1.26
CA LEU A 163 24.65 -5.26 0.93
C LEU A 163 25.49 -6.35 1.60
N PRO A 164 24.88 -7.48 1.98
CA PRO A 164 25.63 -8.65 2.41
C PRO A 164 26.66 -9.06 1.36
N ARG A 165 27.78 -9.65 1.80
CA ARG A 165 28.91 -9.98 0.92
C ARG A 165 28.56 -10.98 -0.18
N GLU A 166 27.52 -11.76 0.04
CA GLU A 166 27.02 -12.74 -0.91
C GLU A 166 26.19 -12.09 -2.04
N VAL A 167 25.87 -10.80 -1.97
CA VAL A 167 25.01 -10.13 -2.96
C VAL A 167 25.84 -9.54 -4.09
N GLU A 168 25.52 -9.92 -5.31
CA GLU A 168 26.10 -9.38 -6.55
C GLU A 168 25.27 -8.20 -7.06
N THR A 169 25.91 -7.03 -7.17
CA THR A 169 25.27 -5.81 -7.68
C THR A 169 25.61 -5.53 -9.12
N SER A 170 24.62 -4.97 -9.81
CA SER A 170 24.83 -4.25 -11.06
C SER A 170 25.50 -2.90 -10.78
N ALA A 171 26.13 -2.30 -11.81
CA ALA A 171 26.73 -0.96 -11.69
C ALA A 171 25.70 0.06 -11.20
N LEU A 172 26.09 0.89 -10.23
CA LEU A 172 25.27 1.99 -9.71
C LEU A 172 25.26 3.16 -10.70
N ASP A 173 24.13 3.39 -11.35
CA ASP A 173 23.91 4.57 -12.16
C ASP A 173 23.53 5.76 -11.26
N VAL A 174 24.09 6.94 -11.52
CA VAL A 174 23.84 8.15 -10.72
C VAL A 174 23.03 9.13 -11.55
N LEU A 175 21.84 9.46 -11.06
CA LEU A 175 20.96 10.47 -11.63
C LEU A 175 20.97 11.71 -10.73
N ILE A 176 21.12 12.90 -11.32
CA ILE A 176 20.97 14.17 -10.60
C ILE A 176 19.72 14.84 -11.16
N ARG A 177 18.75 15.15 -10.30
CA ARG A 177 17.55 15.87 -10.73
C ARG A 177 17.92 17.24 -11.28
N ALA A 178 17.30 17.61 -12.40
CA ALA A 178 17.64 18.83 -13.15
C ALA A 178 17.39 20.13 -12.34
N ASP A 179 16.48 20.06 -11.37
CA ASP A 179 16.03 21.13 -10.48
C ASP A 179 16.63 21.01 -9.06
N ALA A 180 17.62 20.15 -8.84
CA ALA A 180 18.24 19.98 -7.53
C ALA A 180 18.92 21.28 -7.06
N ASP A 181 18.44 21.84 -5.96
CA ASP A 181 19.08 22.98 -5.29
C ASP A 181 20.42 22.53 -4.70
N LYS A 182 21.51 23.03 -5.27
CA LYS A 182 22.89 22.67 -4.89
C LYS A 182 23.33 23.26 -3.55
N THR A 183 22.56 24.20 -3.00
CA THR A 183 22.88 24.86 -1.73
C THR A 183 22.20 24.22 -0.52
N ALA A 184 21.22 23.34 -0.77
CA ALA A 184 20.52 22.58 0.26
C ALA A 184 21.38 21.41 0.79
N ASN A 185 20.94 20.81 1.91
CA ASN A 185 21.52 19.58 2.42
C ASN A 185 21.38 18.45 1.39
N CYS A 186 22.32 17.51 1.38
CA CYS A 186 22.28 16.39 0.45
C CYS A 186 21.05 15.52 0.75
N ALA A 187 20.22 15.29 -0.27
CA ALA A 187 19.05 14.42 -0.18
C ALA A 187 19.10 13.41 -1.32
N VAL A 188 19.06 12.11 -1.00
CA VAL A 188 19.20 11.03 -1.99
C VAL A 188 18.06 10.02 -1.89
N GLU A 189 17.76 9.43 -3.04
CA GLU A 189 16.89 8.29 -3.22
C GLU A 189 17.74 7.13 -3.75
N LEU A 190 17.64 5.97 -3.09
CA LEU A 190 18.46 4.80 -3.41
C LEU A 190 17.58 3.65 -3.89
N GLU A 191 17.76 3.25 -5.14
CA GLU A 191 17.18 2.03 -5.70
C GLU A 191 18.27 0.99 -5.89
N VAL A 192 18.18 -0.14 -5.19
CA VAL A 192 19.13 -1.23 -5.29
C VAL A 192 18.44 -2.43 -5.91
N VAL A 193 19.01 -2.94 -6.99
CA VAL A 193 18.55 -4.19 -7.60
C VAL A 193 19.75 -5.11 -7.74
N ALA A 194 19.68 -6.26 -7.06
CA ALA A 194 20.82 -7.13 -6.89
C ALA A 194 20.45 -8.61 -6.93
N MET A 195 21.42 -9.44 -7.33
CA MET A 195 21.28 -10.89 -7.41
C MET A 195 22.00 -11.54 -6.24
N VAL A 196 21.43 -12.60 -5.69
CA VAL A 196 22.05 -13.41 -4.65
C VAL A 196 22.22 -14.82 -5.20
N PRO A 197 23.46 -15.35 -5.29
CA PRO A 197 23.70 -16.70 -5.76
C PRO A 197 23.07 -17.72 -4.79
N TRP A 198 22.58 -18.83 -5.33
CA TRP A 198 21.94 -19.86 -4.53
C TRP A 198 22.94 -20.44 -3.53
N SER A 199 22.61 -20.34 -2.24
CA SER A 199 23.47 -20.83 -1.16
C SER A 199 22.86 -21.98 -0.34
N GLY A 200 21.88 -22.69 -0.93
CA GLY A 200 21.41 -23.98 -0.43
C GLY A 200 20.34 -23.98 0.67
N SER A 201 19.88 -22.81 1.15
CA SER A 201 18.84 -22.72 2.19
C SER A 201 17.87 -21.56 1.97
N GLU A 202 16.57 -21.86 2.04
CA GLU A 202 15.47 -20.88 1.99
C GLU A 202 15.40 -19.97 3.22
N ALA A 203 16.06 -20.34 4.33
CA ALA A 203 16.05 -19.58 5.59
C ALA A 203 16.67 -18.17 5.45
N LYS A 204 17.36 -17.90 4.33
CA LYS A 204 18.13 -16.67 4.12
C LYS A 204 17.32 -15.47 3.62
N ILE A 205 16.07 -15.64 3.15
CA ILE A 205 15.30 -14.54 2.54
C ILE A 205 15.07 -13.38 3.53
N LEU A 206 14.58 -13.68 4.73
CA LEU A 206 14.32 -12.68 5.77
C LEU A 206 15.60 -12.19 6.46
N GLU A 207 16.61 -13.07 6.58
CA GLU A 207 17.92 -12.71 7.14
C GLU A 207 18.67 -11.71 6.23
N LEU A 208 18.55 -11.86 4.90
CA LEU A 208 19.12 -10.92 3.94
C LEU A 208 18.47 -9.54 4.04
N LEU A 209 17.14 -9.47 4.16
CA LEU A 209 16.44 -8.19 4.32
C LEU A 209 16.83 -7.48 5.61
N GLN A 210 16.92 -8.22 6.71
CA GLN A 210 17.39 -7.67 7.98
C GLN A 210 18.82 -7.15 7.88
N ALA A 211 19.74 -7.93 7.31
CA ALA A 211 21.13 -7.54 7.18
C ALA A 211 21.30 -6.29 6.31
N VAL A 212 20.53 -6.16 5.23
CA VAL A 212 20.51 -4.93 4.41
C VAL A 212 20.06 -3.72 5.23
N GLU A 213 18.96 -3.83 5.98
CA GLU A 213 18.50 -2.70 6.80
C GLU A 213 19.55 -2.31 7.85
N GLU A 214 20.11 -3.28 8.58
CA GLU A 214 21.14 -3.04 9.59
C GLU A 214 22.38 -2.37 9.00
N ASN A 215 22.88 -2.88 7.87
CA ASN A 215 24.04 -2.30 7.21
C ASN A 215 23.76 -0.90 6.67
N MET A 216 22.58 -0.67 6.10
CA MET A 216 22.17 0.63 5.61
C MET A 216 22.08 1.65 6.75
N GLU A 217 21.48 1.29 7.89
CA GLU A 217 21.43 2.16 9.06
C GLU A 217 22.84 2.53 9.54
N ILE A 218 23.76 1.57 9.61
CA ILE A 218 25.15 1.81 10.02
C ILE A 218 25.85 2.78 9.06
N VAL A 219 25.72 2.57 7.75
CA VAL A 219 26.39 3.40 6.74
C VAL A 219 25.83 4.82 6.73
N PHE A 220 24.51 4.98 6.75
CA PHE A 220 23.88 6.30 6.72
C PHE A 220 23.93 7.04 8.05
N ALA A 221 23.99 6.35 9.20
CA ALA A 221 24.28 6.99 10.48
C ALA A 221 25.68 7.66 10.52
N GLY A 222 26.61 7.18 9.70
CA GLY A 222 27.93 7.80 9.53
C GLY A 222 27.95 9.07 8.67
N LEU A 223 26.85 9.39 7.97
CA LEU A 223 26.76 10.51 7.04
C LEU A 223 25.95 11.66 7.66
N SER A 224 26.63 12.65 8.25
CA SER A 224 25.99 13.75 8.99
C SER A 224 25.25 14.80 8.13
N ASN A 225 25.62 14.92 6.85
CA ASN A 225 25.10 15.95 5.94
C ASN A 225 24.19 15.41 4.83
N ALA A 226 23.77 14.14 4.94
CA ALA A 226 22.95 13.46 3.94
C ALA A 226 21.67 12.91 4.55
N THR A 227 20.56 13.17 3.89
CA THR A 227 19.26 12.56 4.20
C THR A 227 18.90 11.54 3.13
N LEU A 228 18.58 10.34 3.59
CA LEU A 228 18.03 9.29 2.76
C LEU A 228 16.51 9.50 2.71
N VAL A 229 16.02 9.98 1.55
CA VAL A 229 14.61 10.35 1.35
C VAL A 229 13.76 9.12 1.15
N SER A 230 14.23 8.19 0.31
CA SER A 230 13.55 6.94 0.01
C SER A 230 14.58 5.85 -0.30
N VAL A 231 14.17 4.60 -0.04
CA VAL A 231 14.98 3.41 -0.31
C VAL A 231 14.09 2.35 -0.91
N ASN A 232 14.51 1.77 -2.03
CA ASN A 232 13.87 0.60 -2.61
C ASN A 232 14.92 -0.46 -2.90
N VAL A 233 14.96 -1.51 -2.11
CA VAL A 233 15.87 -2.65 -2.32
C VAL A 233 15.09 -3.83 -2.86
N GLN A 234 15.55 -4.40 -3.97
CA GLN A 234 15.03 -5.61 -4.58
C GLN A 234 16.16 -6.62 -4.73
N LEU A 235 16.12 -7.66 -3.88
CA LEU A 235 17.04 -8.78 -3.92
C LEU A 235 16.41 -9.96 -4.65
N HIS A 236 17.16 -10.54 -5.57
CA HIS A 236 16.72 -11.66 -6.37
C HIS A 236 17.62 -12.85 -6.10
N VAL A 237 17.10 -13.81 -5.34
CA VAL A 237 17.84 -14.98 -4.91
C VAL A 237 17.67 -16.07 -5.97
N ALA A 238 18.75 -16.40 -6.66
CA ALA A 238 18.76 -17.49 -7.62
C ALA A 238 18.35 -18.79 -6.91
N SER A 239 17.41 -19.55 -7.47
CA SER A 239 16.92 -20.78 -6.85
C SER A 239 16.79 -21.91 -7.87
N LYS A 240 17.11 -23.13 -7.41
CA LYS A 240 16.98 -24.39 -8.15
C LYS A 240 15.63 -25.08 -7.93
N LEU A 241 14.73 -24.48 -7.15
CA LEU A 241 13.41 -25.03 -6.91
C LEU A 241 12.62 -25.07 -8.23
N PRO A 242 12.08 -26.23 -8.64
CA PRO A 242 11.38 -26.38 -9.93
C PRO A 242 10.10 -25.52 -10.02
N ASN A 243 9.56 -25.08 -8.87
CA ASN A 243 8.36 -24.25 -8.78
C ASN A 243 8.64 -22.74 -8.89
N VAL A 244 9.90 -22.32 -9.10
CA VAL A 244 10.30 -20.89 -9.12
C VAL A 244 9.89 -20.15 -10.40
N ALA A 245 9.49 -20.88 -11.45
CA ALA A 245 8.87 -20.28 -12.64
C ALA A 245 7.60 -19.45 -12.30
N LEU A 246 7.02 -19.65 -11.11
CA LEU A 246 5.87 -18.92 -10.59
C LEU A 246 6.23 -17.58 -9.93
N ALA A 247 7.48 -17.38 -9.51
CA ALA A 247 7.94 -16.12 -8.92
C ALA A 247 8.32 -15.09 -10.00
N THR A 248 8.79 -15.54 -11.17
CA THR A 248 9.02 -14.70 -12.36
C THR A 248 7.73 -14.11 -12.95
N LEU A 249 6.55 -14.67 -12.64
CA LEU A 249 5.25 -14.08 -12.99
C LEU A 249 4.84 -12.92 -12.06
N SER A 250 5.60 -12.67 -10.99
CA SER A 250 5.33 -11.61 -9.99
C SER A 250 6.12 -10.32 -10.24
N GLU A 251 7.15 -10.34 -11.11
CA GLU A 251 7.88 -9.13 -11.56
C GLU A 251 7.06 -8.26 -12.50
N SER A 252 6.13 -8.87 -13.24
CA SER A 252 5.05 -8.18 -13.91
C SER A 252 3.85 -8.16 -12.95
N ARG A 253 3.34 -6.98 -12.62
CA ARG A 253 2.07 -6.77 -11.87
C ARG A 253 0.83 -7.48 -12.45
N ALA A 254 0.97 -8.30 -13.49
CA ALA A 254 -0.10 -9.00 -14.18
C ALA A 254 0.18 -10.50 -14.22
N THR A 255 -0.51 -11.28 -13.36
CA THR A 255 -1.10 -12.63 -13.64
C THR A 255 -1.42 -13.46 -12.39
N LEU A 256 -1.09 -13.01 -11.17
CA LEU A 256 -1.61 -13.64 -9.94
C LEU A 256 -2.79 -12.83 -9.39
N THR A 257 -4.01 -13.20 -9.79
CA THR A 257 -5.23 -12.67 -9.18
C THR A 257 -5.50 -13.40 -7.87
N PHE A 258 -5.06 -12.82 -6.76
CA PHE A 258 -5.38 -13.30 -5.43
C PHE A 258 -6.87 -13.03 -5.13
N ASN A 259 -7.62 -14.11 -4.88
CA ASN A 259 -9.07 -14.18 -4.69
C ASN A 259 -9.94 -13.61 -5.84
N PRO A 260 -10.60 -14.44 -6.67
CA PRO A 260 -11.98 -14.16 -7.01
C PRO A 260 -12.82 -14.20 -5.70
N PRO A 261 -13.83 -13.34 -5.53
CA PRO A 261 -14.69 -13.36 -4.35
C PRO A 261 -15.34 -14.74 -4.20
N SER A 262 -15.47 -15.23 -2.97
CA SER A 262 -16.26 -16.44 -2.73
C SER A 262 -17.70 -16.23 -3.21
N TYR A 263 -18.41 -17.30 -3.61
CA TYR A 263 -19.76 -17.16 -4.17
C TYR A 263 -20.69 -16.36 -3.23
N GLU A 264 -20.58 -16.56 -1.92
CA GLU A 264 -21.35 -15.84 -0.90
C GLU A 264 -20.95 -14.36 -0.76
N GLU A 265 -19.64 -14.05 -0.77
CA GLU A 265 -19.16 -12.66 -0.76
C GLU A 265 -19.53 -11.93 -2.06
N SER A 266 -19.47 -12.62 -3.21
CA SER A 266 -19.89 -12.05 -4.48
C SER A 266 -21.37 -11.70 -4.48
N LEU A 267 -22.21 -12.56 -3.91
CA LEU A 267 -23.65 -12.31 -3.76
C LEU A 267 -23.93 -11.15 -2.81
N GLY A 268 -23.15 -11.02 -1.73
CA GLY A 268 -23.20 -9.87 -0.82
C GLY A 268 -22.79 -8.56 -1.49
N ILE A 269 -21.73 -8.57 -2.30
CA ILE A 269 -21.28 -7.41 -3.08
C ILE A 269 -22.32 -7.03 -4.12
N PHE A 270 -22.86 -7.99 -4.88
CA PHE A 270 -23.92 -7.73 -5.86
C PHE A 270 -25.19 -7.19 -5.19
N ALA A 271 -25.55 -7.69 -4.01
CA ALA A 271 -26.67 -7.16 -3.22
C ALA A 271 -26.42 -5.70 -2.79
N LEU A 272 -25.23 -5.38 -2.30
CA LEU A 272 -24.87 -4.00 -1.93
C LEU A 272 -24.86 -3.05 -3.14
N VAL A 273 -24.32 -3.49 -4.28
CA VAL A 273 -24.32 -2.71 -5.53
C VAL A 273 -25.76 -2.50 -6.01
N ALA A 274 -26.62 -3.52 -5.95
CA ALA A 274 -28.04 -3.39 -6.29
C ALA A 274 -28.76 -2.39 -5.39
N VAL A 275 -28.52 -2.42 -4.08
CA VAL A 275 -29.09 -1.44 -3.13
C VAL A 275 -28.59 -0.03 -3.43
N LEU A 276 -27.30 0.13 -3.74
CA LEU A 276 -26.71 1.41 -4.14
C LEU A 276 -27.34 1.97 -5.42
N LEU A 277 -27.55 1.12 -6.42
CA LEU A 277 -28.23 1.50 -7.67
C LEU A 277 -29.68 1.92 -7.43
N VAL A 278 -30.41 1.21 -6.57
CA VAL A 278 -31.78 1.58 -6.19
C VAL A 278 -31.81 2.91 -5.44
N MET A 279 -30.88 3.15 -4.50
CA MET A 279 -30.78 4.43 -3.82
C MET A 279 -30.44 5.57 -4.78
N MET A 280 -29.51 5.36 -5.72
CA MET A 280 -29.20 6.37 -6.73
C MET A 280 -30.40 6.67 -7.63
N MET A 281 -31.16 5.65 -8.04
CA MET A 281 -32.40 5.86 -8.78
C MET A 281 -33.45 6.63 -7.96
N ALA A 282 -33.58 6.34 -6.66
CA ALA A 282 -34.47 7.08 -5.78
C ALA A 282 -34.08 8.58 -5.68
N VAL A 283 -32.78 8.86 -5.58
CA VAL A 283 -32.25 10.24 -5.59
C VAL A 283 -32.49 10.93 -6.94
N VAL A 284 -32.27 10.23 -8.06
CA VAL A 284 -32.54 10.77 -9.41
C VAL A 284 -34.03 11.08 -9.60
N VAL A 285 -34.92 10.22 -9.12
CA VAL A 285 -36.37 10.46 -9.18
C VAL A 285 -36.77 11.63 -8.28
N GLN A 286 -36.23 11.73 -7.07
CA GLN A 286 -36.47 12.88 -6.19
C GLN A 286 -35.94 14.18 -6.81
N LYS A 287 -34.74 14.16 -7.40
CA LYS A 287 -34.17 15.31 -8.12
C LYS A 287 -35.05 15.71 -9.30
N LYS A 288 -35.44 14.76 -10.15
CA LYS A 288 -36.32 15.03 -11.31
C LYS A 288 -37.67 15.62 -10.87
N ARG A 289 -38.26 15.12 -9.79
CA ARG A 289 -39.49 15.66 -9.22
C ARG A 289 -39.30 17.09 -8.71
N ASN A 290 -38.16 17.39 -8.09
CA ASN A 290 -37.84 18.73 -7.61
C ASN A 290 -37.57 19.71 -8.77
N ASP A 291 -36.85 19.27 -9.80
CA ASP A 291 -36.58 20.06 -11.00
C ASP A 291 -37.87 20.38 -11.77
N GLN A 292 -38.79 19.41 -11.87
CA GLN A 292 -40.14 19.63 -12.42
C GLN A 292 -40.92 20.66 -11.60
N HIS A 293 -40.90 20.54 -10.26
CA HIS A 293 -41.61 21.49 -9.41
C HIS A 293 -41.03 22.91 -9.51
N CYS A 294 -39.72 23.03 -9.71
CA CYS A 294 -39.06 24.32 -9.95
C CYS A 294 -39.46 24.90 -11.32
N HIS A 295 -39.50 24.08 -12.37
CA HIS A 295 -39.93 24.49 -13.70
C HIS A 295 -41.39 24.95 -13.72
N ASP A 296 -42.29 24.19 -13.08
CA ASP A 296 -43.71 24.54 -12.96
C ASP A 296 -43.91 25.87 -12.24
N ARG A 297 -43.13 26.13 -11.17
CA ARG A 297 -43.18 27.41 -10.45
C ARG A 297 -42.65 28.56 -11.33
N PHE A 298 -41.58 28.33 -12.06
CA PHE A 298 -41.01 29.32 -12.97
C PHE A 298 -42.00 29.66 -14.10
N GLU A 299 -42.63 28.66 -14.69
CA GLU A 299 -43.62 28.83 -15.76
C GLU A 299 -44.86 29.58 -15.26
N ARG A 300 -45.38 29.22 -14.08
CA ARG A 300 -46.49 29.96 -13.43
C ARG A 300 -46.10 31.41 -13.11
N ALA A 301 -44.89 31.65 -12.62
CA ALA A 301 -44.40 33.00 -12.36
C ALA A 301 -44.25 33.82 -13.66
N ASN A 302 -43.75 33.20 -14.72
CA ASN A 302 -43.63 33.84 -16.03
C ASN A 302 -45.01 34.17 -16.64
N HIS A 303 -45.97 33.24 -16.58
CA HIS A 303 -47.35 33.51 -16.99
C HIS A 303 -48.01 34.62 -16.16
N ALA A 304 -47.85 34.60 -14.84
CA ALA A 304 -48.37 35.67 -13.97
C ALA A 304 -47.72 37.04 -14.28
N ALA A 305 -46.41 37.07 -14.56
CA ALA A 305 -45.72 38.28 -14.97
C ALA A 305 -46.17 38.79 -16.34
N GLN A 306 -46.43 37.90 -17.29
CA GLN A 306 -47.00 38.26 -18.60
C GLN A 306 -48.42 38.80 -18.46
N ILE A 307 -49.28 38.17 -17.64
CA ILE A 307 -50.64 38.67 -17.36
C ILE A 307 -50.57 40.06 -16.74
N ARG A 308 -49.70 40.30 -15.76
CA ARG A 308 -49.48 41.65 -15.18
C ARG A 308 -49.00 42.66 -16.22
N ARG A 309 -48.08 42.27 -17.12
CA ARG A 309 -47.60 43.17 -18.19
C ARG A 309 -48.68 43.49 -19.22
N VAL A 310 -49.55 42.53 -19.54
CA VAL A 310 -50.69 42.74 -20.45
C VAL A 310 -51.80 43.54 -19.77
N SER A 311 -52.09 43.30 -18.48
CA SER A 311 -53.08 44.07 -17.73
C SER A 311 -52.68 45.54 -17.56
N ILE A 312 -51.39 45.83 -17.37
CA ILE A 312 -50.88 47.22 -17.33
C ILE A 312 -51.04 47.91 -18.70
N ARG A 313 -50.92 47.18 -19.82
CA ARG A 313 -51.11 47.73 -21.18
C ARG A 313 -52.58 47.79 -21.63
N MET A 314 -53.45 47.00 -21.03
CA MET A 314 -54.89 47.02 -21.27
C MET A 314 -55.65 47.89 -20.27
N SER A 315 -54.98 48.43 -19.24
CA SER A 315 -55.59 49.45 -18.38
C SER A 315 -55.82 50.68 -19.23
N PRO A 316 -57.07 51.05 -19.54
CA PRO A 316 -57.35 52.35 -20.09
C PRO A 316 -56.99 53.38 -19.02
N ASP A 317 -56.60 54.56 -19.46
CA ASP A 317 -56.33 55.72 -18.61
C ASP A 317 -57.33 55.84 -17.45
N HIS A 318 -56.83 55.70 -16.22
CA HIS A 318 -57.44 56.35 -15.08
C HIS A 318 -56.61 57.57 -14.71
N GLU A 319 -56.86 58.64 -15.47
CA GLU A 319 -56.82 59.99 -14.91
C GLU A 319 -57.77 60.06 -13.69
N LYS A 320 -57.18 60.42 -12.54
CA LYS A 320 -57.77 61.13 -11.38
C LYS A 320 -59.00 60.50 -10.67
N GLN A 321 -58.76 59.99 -9.46
CA GLN A 321 -59.52 60.24 -8.21
C GLN A 321 -58.91 59.38 -7.08
N HIS A 322 -58.15 59.95 -6.13
CA HIS A 322 -58.58 60.42 -4.79
C HIS A 322 -59.13 59.35 -3.83
N TYR A 323 -58.42 59.20 -2.70
CA TYR A 323 -58.79 58.71 -1.35
C TYR A 323 -58.66 57.21 -0.95
N GLU A 324 -58.03 57.07 0.24
CA GLU A 324 -58.15 56.04 1.31
C GLU A 324 -57.60 54.63 1.02
N GLY A 325 -56.58 54.14 1.74
CA GLY A 325 -56.65 53.56 3.11
C GLY A 325 -56.56 52.03 2.91
N GLU A 326 -55.57 51.27 3.38
CA GLU A 326 -55.21 50.79 4.73
C GLU A 326 -53.96 49.90 4.52
N GLU A 327 -52.85 50.13 5.23
CA GLU A 327 -52.37 49.34 6.38
C GLU A 327 -52.15 47.82 6.16
N ASP A 328 -50.89 47.41 6.44
CA ASP A 328 -50.43 46.17 7.07
C ASP A 328 -51.01 44.79 6.68
N SER A 329 -50.12 43.86 6.33
CA SER A 329 -49.58 42.93 7.35
C SER A 329 -48.57 41.95 6.74
N LEU A 330 -47.36 41.97 7.31
CA LEU A 330 -46.37 40.91 7.26
C LEU A 330 -46.81 39.79 8.22
N LEU A 331 -47.04 38.60 7.68
CA LEU A 331 -46.83 37.31 8.36
C LEU A 331 -46.45 36.25 7.32
#